data_AF-A0A970LH32-F1
#
_entry.id   AF-A0A970LH32-F1
#
_cell.length_a   1.000
_cell.length_b   1.000
_cell.length_c   1.000
_cell.angle_alpha   90.00
_cell.angle_beta   90.00
_cell.angle_gamma   90.00
#
_symmetry.space_group_name_H-M   'P 1'
#
loop_
_entity.id
_entity.type
_entity.pdbx_description
1 polymer ?
#
loop_
_entity_poly.entity_id
_entity_poly.type
_entity_poly.pdbx_seq_one_letter_code
_entity_poly.pdbx_strand_id
1 'polypeptide(L)' 'MKKGLTELVFILDRSGSMCGLESDTICGYNSMLDKQKNEPGEAIVTTVLFDDRYELLHDRINLTGIK' A
#
# COMPACT_ATOMS: atom_id res chain seq x y z
N MET A 1 -20.88 -6.13 4.35
CA MET A 1 -19.62 -5.43 4.70
C MET A 1 -19.48 -5.44 6.21
N LYS A 2 -18.33 -5.85 6.76
CA LYS A 2 -18.04 -5.66 8.20
C LYS A 2 -18.06 -4.15 8.48
N LYS A 3 -18.74 -3.71 9.53
CA LYS A 3 -18.68 -2.30 9.97
C LYS A 3 -17.31 -2.06 10.60
N GLY A 4 -16.60 -1.00 10.19
CA GLY A 4 -15.29 -0.63 10.71
C GLY A 4 -14.09 -1.36 10.08
N LEU A 5 -14.29 -2.03 8.93
CA LEU A 5 -13.22 -2.60 8.12
C LEU A 5 -12.89 -1.64 6.97
N THR A 6 -11.64 -1.19 6.90
CA THR A 6 -11.11 -0.37 5.82
C THR A 6 -10.30 -1.25 4.89
N GLU A 7 -10.52 -1.13 3.58
CA GLU A 7 -9.70 -1.80 2.57
C GLU A 7 -8.87 -0.75 1.82
N LEU A 8 -7.55 -0.87 1.93
CA LEU A 8 -6.56 0.00 1.32
C LEU A 8 -5.95 -0.73 0.13
N VAL A 9 -6.16 -0.19 -1.07
CA VAL A 9 -5.59 -0.74 -2.30
C VAL A 9 -4.58 0.27 -2.85
N PHE A 10 -3.31 -0.11 -2.80
CA PHE A 10 -2.21 0.65 -3.37
C PHE A 10 -1.87 0.12 -4.75
N ILE A 11 -1.82 1.02 -5.73
CA ILE A 11 -1.38 0.74 -7.09
C ILE A 11 -0.19 1.67 -7.35
N LEU A 12 1.01 1.10 -7.34
CA LEU A 12 2.26 1.84 -7.43
C LEU A 12 2.90 1.60 -8.79
N ASP A 13 3.20 2.69 -9.50
CA ASP A 13 3.94 2.64 -10.76
C ASP A 13 5.43 2.37 -10.46
N ARG A 14 6.02 1.41 -11.17
CA ARG A 14 7.46 1.11 -11.12
C ARG A 14 8.16 1.30 -12.47
N SER A 15 7.48 1.91 -13.43
CA SER A 15 8.03 2.21 -14.76
C SER A 15 9.20 3.18 -14.65
N GLY A 16 10.06 3.20 -15.68
CA GLY A 16 11.21 4.11 -15.73
C GLY A 16 10.85 5.61 -15.69
N SER A 17 9.57 5.97 -15.83
CA SER A 17 9.08 7.34 -15.62
C SER A 17 9.18 7.80 -14.16
N MET A 18 9.29 6.86 -13.22
CA MET A 18 9.45 7.12 -11.78
C MET A 18 10.89 7.41 -11.35
N CYS A 19 11.84 7.48 -12.30
CA CYS A 19 13.25 7.72 -12.02
C CYS A 19 13.46 9.04 -11.26
N GLY A 20 13.90 8.95 -10.01
CA GLY A 20 14.07 10.09 -9.09
C GLY A 20 12.90 10.34 -8.13
N LEU A 21 11.78 9.63 -8.29
CA LEU A 21 10.58 9.71 -7.44
C LEU A 21 10.35 8.42 -6.63
N GLU A 22 11.21 7.41 -6.78
CA GLU A 22 11.05 6.12 -6.10
C GLU A 22 11.14 6.31 -4.58
N SER A 23 12.10 7.13 -4.14
CA SER A 23 12.31 7.42 -2.73
C SER A 23 11.11 8.14 -2.11
N ASP A 24 10.54 9.12 -2.83
CA ASP A 24 9.35 9.86 -2.39
C ASP A 24 8.11 8.95 -2.37
N THR A 25 7.98 8.06 -3.35
CA THR A 25 6.88 7.10 -3.44
C THR A 25 6.94 6.07 -2.30
N ILE A 26 8.12 5.53 -2.01
CA ILE A 26 8.34 4.61 -0.89
C ILE A 26 8.09 5.32 0.44
N CYS A 27 8.61 6.54 0.61
CA CYS A 27 8.42 7.33 1.82
C CYS A 27 6.93 7.66 2.05
N GLY A 28 6.22 8.06 1.00
CA GLY A 28 4.78 8.34 1.03
C GLY A 28 3.96 7.09 1.34
N TYR A 29 4.30 5.95 0.75
CA TYR A 29 3.67 4.66 1.02
C TYR A 29 3.81 4.26 2.50
N ASN A 30 5.04 4.26 3.03
CA ASN A 30 5.30 3.92 4.43
C ASN A 30 4.57 4.88 5.39
N SER A 31 4.63 6.18 5.11
CA SER A 31 3.93 7.19 5.91
C SER A 31 2.41 7.00 5.92
N MET A 32 1.82 6.56 4.80
CA MET A 32 0.39 6.24 4.73
C MET A 32 0.05 5.00 5.54
N LEU A 33 0.86 3.94 5.45
CA LEU A 33 0.68 2.73 6.27
C LEU A 33 0.74 3.07 7.77
N ASP A 34 1.72 3.85 8.18
CA ASP A 34 1.88 4.23 9.59
C ASP A 34 0.72 5.10 10.10
N LYS A 35 0.22 6.03 9.27
CA LYS A 35 -1.00 6.77 9.62
C LYS A 35 -2.18 5.84 9.81
N GLN A 36 -2.40 4.90 8.89
CA GLN A 36 -3.52 3.95 8.97
C GLN A 36 -3.38 2.97 10.14
N LYS A 37 -2.15 2.64 10.57
CA LYS A 37 -1.90 1.83 11.77
C LYS A 37 -2.36 2.52 13.07
N ASN A 38 -2.42 3.86 13.07
CA ASN A 38 -2.85 4.66 14.22
C ASN A 38 -4.36 4.97 14.20
N GLU A 39 -5.06 4.74 13.09
CA GLU A 39 -6.50 4.96 12.99
C GLU A 39 -7.28 3.82 13.68
N PRO A 40 -8.42 4.12 14.32
CA PRO A 40 -9.24 3.11 14.96
C PRO A 40 -9.96 2.25 13.90
N GLY A 41 -9.75 0.93 13.95
CA GLY A 41 -10.45 -0.03 13.10
C GLY A 41 -9.54 -1.16 12.62
N GLU A 42 -10.10 -2.06 11.82
CA GLU A 42 -9.32 -3.07 11.09
C GLU A 42 -9.02 -2.52 9.70
N ALA A 43 -7.78 -2.61 9.26
CA ALA A 43 -7.39 -2.27 7.89
C ALA A 43 -6.79 -3.47 7.17
N ILE A 44 -7.24 -3.70 5.95
CA ILE A 44 -6.67 -4.69 5.02
C ILE A 44 -5.92 -3.92 3.93
N VAL A 45 -4.73 -4.38 3.59
CA VAL A 45 -3.88 -3.77 2.57
C VAL A 45 -3.68 -4.73 1.42
N THR A 46 -3.86 -4.21 0.22
CA THR A 46 -3.41 -4.81 -1.03
C THR A 46 -2.44 -3.83 -1.67
N THR A 47 -1.30 -4.31 -2.14
CA THR A 47 -0.30 -3.48 -2.82
C THR A 47 0.07 -4.15 -4.13
N VAL A 48 -0.19 -3.44 -5.21
CA VAL A 48 0.11 -3.86 -6.58
C VAL A 48 1.18 -2.92 -7.11
N LEU A 49 2.27 -3.49 -7.60
CA LEU A 49 3.26 -2.78 -8.40
C LEU A 49 2.92 -3.01 -9.88
N PHE A 50 2.97 -1.96 -10.70
CA PHE A 50 2.69 -2.09 -12.13
C PHE A 50 3.72 -1.38 -13.00
N ASP A 51 4.05 -2.00 -14.12
CA ASP A 51 4.78 -1.47 -15.26
C ASP A 51 4.24 -2.14 -16.55
N ASP A 52 5.09 -2.73 -17.38
CA ASP A 52 4.69 -3.65 -18.46
C ASP A 52 4.02 -4.93 -17.94
N ARG A 53 4.14 -5.22 -16.64
CA ARG A 53 3.51 -6.34 -15.93
C ARG A 53 2.95 -5.84 -14.59
N TYR A 54 2.12 -6.66 -13.96
CA TYR A 54 1.69 -6.41 -12.59
C TYR A 54 2.35 -7.41 -11.64
N GLU A 55 2.63 -6.96 -10.43
CA GLU A 55 3.15 -7.77 -9.33
C GLU A 55 2.36 -7.44 -8.06
N LEU A 56 1.88 -8.48 -7.38
CA LEU A 56 1.21 -8.35 -6.09
C LEU A 56 2.26 -8.43 -4.98
N LEU A 57 2.53 -7.30 -4.32
CA LEU A 57 3.42 -7.25 -3.17
C LEU A 57 2.69 -7.67 -1.89
N HIS A 58 1.44 -7.21 -1.74
CA HIS A 58 0.57 -7.57 -0.63
C HIS A 58 -0.80 -7.95 -1.18
N ASP A 59 -1.32 -9.11 -0.77
CA ASP A 59 -2.65 -9.60 -1.16
C ASP A 59 -3.55 -9.71 0.07
N ARG A 60 -4.42 -8.71 0.24
CA ARG A 60 -5.43 -8.63 1.31
C ARG A 60 -4.92 -9.04 2.69
N ILE A 61 -3.74 -8.57 3.06
CA ILE A 61 -3.15 -8.83 4.36
C ILE A 61 -3.63 -7.79 5.37
N ASN A 62 -3.68 -8.17 6.64
CA ASN A 62 -3.97 -7.20 7.70
C ASN A 62 -2.82 -6.20 7.83
N LEU A 63 -3.13 -4.91 7.93
CA LEU A 63 -2.16 -3.83 8.09
C LEU A 63 -1.22 -4.05 9.29
N THR A 64 -1.70 -4.70 10.35
CA THR A 64 -0.88 -5.06 11.53
C THR A 64 0.21 -6.09 11.23
N GLY A 65 0.07 -6.86 10.14
CA GLY A 65 1.05 -7.84 9.68
C GLY A 65 2.16 -7.26 8.79
N ILE A 66 2.06 -5.98 8.40
CA ILE A 66 3.06 -5.31 7.56
C ILE A 66 4.16 -4.73 8.46
N LYS A 67 5.38 -5.26 8.30
CA LYS A 67 6.59 -4.79 8.99
C LYS A 67 7.14 -3.51 8.38
#